data_AF-A0A6C0BHN9-F1
#
_entry.id   AF-A0A6C0BHN9-F1
#
_cell.length_a   1.000
_cell.length_b   1.000
_cell.length_c   1.000
_cell.angle_alpha   90.00
_cell.angle_beta   90.00
_cell.angle_gamma   90.00
#
_symmetry.space_group_name_H-M   'P 1'
#
loop_
_entity.id
_entity.type
_entity.pdbx_description
1 polymer ?
#
loop_
_entity_poly.entity_id
_entity_poly.type
_entity_poly.pdbx_seq_one_letter_code
_entity_poly.pdbx_strand_id
1 'polypeptide(L)' 'MEPTEKKKRCPFESCGKKLNLVDSTTICKCSFSFCSKHRHSEDHKCTFDYKAKGQRDLSNSLVKAIGQKVEVI' A
#
# COMPACT_ATOMS: atom_id res chain seq x y z
N MET A 1 1.35 -25.90 -23.20
CA MET A 1 2.21 -25.85 -22.00
C MET A 1 1.62 -24.80 -21.08
N GLU A 2 0.81 -25.23 -20.12
CA GLU A 2 0.14 -24.32 -19.19
C GLU A 2 1.13 -23.83 -18.13
N PRO A 3 1.19 -22.52 -17.82
CA PRO A 3 2.08 -22.02 -16.78
C PRO A 3 1.66 -22.60 -15.44
N THR A 4 2.50 -23.45 -14.85
CA THR A 4 2.26 -23.97 -13.50
C THR A 4 2.44 -22.81 -12.51
N GLU A 5 1.31 -22.21 -12.09
CA GLU A 5 1.31 -21.12 -11.12
C GLU A 5 1.97 -21.59 -9.81
N LYS A 6 3.18 -21.08 -9.57
CA LYS A 6 3.94 -21.36 -8.35
C LYS A 6 3.14 -20.81 -7.17
N LYS A 7 2.63 -21.70 -6.32
CA LYS A 7 1.84 -21.36 -5.13
C LYS A 7 2.58 -20.34 -4.28
N LYS A 8 2.07 -19.10 -4.23
CA LYS A 8 2.69 -18.01 -3.47
C LYS A 8 2.53 -18.28 -1.96
N ARG A 9 3.55 -17.93 -1.17
CA ARG A 9 3.56 -18.05 0.29
C ARG A 9 3.75 -16.67 0.91
N CYS A 10 3.26 -16.50 2.13
CA CYS A 10 3.45 -15.28 2.89
C CYS A 10 4.95 -15.05 3.13
N PRO A 11 5.53 -13.91 2.70
CA PRO A 11 6.97 -13.64 2.78
C PRO A 11 7.43 -13.18 4.17
N PHE A 12 6.51 -13.02 5.14
CA PHE A 12 6.85 -12.69 6.52
C PHE A 12 7.61 -13.84 7.18
N GLU A 13 8.79 -13.54 7.73
CA GLU A 13 9.59 -14.47 8.52
C GLU A 13 8.75 -14.97 9.70
N SER A 14 8.71 -16.28 9.93
CA SER A 14 7.81 -16.98 10.88
C SER A 14 6.38 -17.26 10.42
N CYS A 15 5.90 -16.77 9.27
CA CYS A 15 4.56 -17.13 8.80
C CYS A 15 4.52 -18.39 7.92
N GLY A 16 5.25 -18.37 6.79
CA GLY A 16 5.33 -19.47 5.83
C GLY A 16 3.99 -19.98 5.26
N LYS A 17 2.86 -19.36 5.58
CA LYS A 17 1.52 -19.82 5.17
C LYS A 17 1.37 -19.76 3.65
N LYS A 18 0.78 -20.82 3.09
CA LYS A 18 0.34 -20.85 1.69
C LYS A 18 -0.75 -19.80 1.49
N LEU A 19 -0.62 -19.00 0.43
CA LEU A 19 -1.64 -18.05 0.04
C LEU A 19 -2.72 -18.79 -0.75
N ASN A 20 -3.98 -18.52 -0.43
CA ASN A 20 -5.10 -18.98 -1.24
C ASN A 20 -5.20 -18.11 -2.50
N LEU A 21 -6.14 -18.43 -3.39
CA LEU A 21 -6.41 -17.64 -4.59
C LEU A 21 -6.66 -16.15 -4.22
N VAL A 22 -7.53 -15.90 -3.24
CA VAL A 22 -7.89 -14.56 -2.77
C VAL A 22 -6.71 -13.81 -2.13
N ASP A 23 -5.90 -14.49 -1.32
CA ASP A 23 -4.72 -13.87 -0.70
C ASP A 23 -3.65 -13.53 -1.77
N SER A 24 -3.61 -14.32 -2.85
CA SER A 24 -2.66 -14.12 -3.96
C SER A 24 -3.06 -12.96 -4.89
N THR A 25 -4.36 -12.68 -5.04
CA THR A 25 -4.84 -11.50 -5.80
C THR A 25 -4.73 -10.21 -5.01
N THR A 26 -4.68 -10.32 -3.68
CA THR A 26 -4.54 -9.19 -2.77
C THR A 26 -3.08 -8.78 -2.65
N ILE A 27 -2.68 -7.79 -3.45
CA ILE A 27 -1.32 -7.26 -3.48
C ILE A 27 -1.26 -6.00 -2.61
N CYS A 28 -0.36 -6.00 -1.63
CA CYS A 28 -0.06 -4.80 -0.85
C CYS A 28 0.65 -3.75 -1.74
N LYS A 29 0.62 -2.47 -1.35
CA LYS A 29 1.30 -1.39 -2.09
C LYS A 29 2.83 -1.55 -2.14
N CYS A 30 3.39 -2.38 -1.26
CA CYS A 30 4.79 -2.82 -1.34
C CYS A 30 5.02 -3.97 -2.35
N SER A 31 4.05 -4.28 -3.22
CA SER A 31 4.12 -5.29 -4.29
C SER A 31 4.22 -6.75 -3.81
N PHE A 32 3.99 -7.00 -2.53
CA PHE A 32 3.95 -8.36 -1.94
C PHE A 32 2.52 -8.80 -1.64
N SER A 33 2.28 -10.11 -1.73
CA SER A 33 1.02 -10.74 -1.34
C SER A 33 1.22 -11.47 0.00
N PHE A 34 0.28 -11.31 0.91
CA PHE A 34 0.37 -11.79 2.29
C PHE A 34 -0.86 -12.61 2.64
N CYS A 35 -0.75 -13.46 3.66
CA CYS A 35 -1.93 -14.18 4.16
C CYS A 35 -2.89 -13.22 4.89
N SER A 36 -4.11 -13.67 5.15
CA SER A 36 -5.16 -12.82 5.76
C SER A 36 -4.78 -12.20 7.12
N LYS A 37 -3.79 -12.75 7.84
CA LYS A 37 -3.22 -12.15 9.06
C LYS A 37 -2.26 -10.99 8.72
N HIS A 38 -1.27 -11.27 7.87
CA HIS A 38 -0.22 -10.31 7.47
C HIS A 38 -0.62 -9.34 6.35
N ARG A 39 -1.90 -9.32 5.94
CA ARG A 39 -2.41 -8.42 4.88
C ARG A 39 -2.31 -6.94 5.27
N HIS A 40 -2.44 -6.62 6.56
CA HIS A 40 -2.42 -5.26 7.06
C HIS A 40 -1.00 -4.73 7.16
N SER A 41 -0.80 -3.44 6.87
CA SER A 41 0.53 -2.79 6.85
C SER A 41 1.31 -2.92 8.16
N GLU A 42 0.60 -2.96 9.29
CA GLU A 42 1.18 -3.07 10.63
C GLU A 42 1.80 -4.44 10.88
N ASP A 43 1.21 -5.50 10.32
CA ASP A 43 1.54 -6.89 10.61
C ASP A 43 2.77 -7.37 9.82
N HIS A 44 3.01 -6.81 8.62
CA HIS A 44 4.19 -7.14 7.79
C HIS A 44 5.25 -6.05 7.74
N LYS A 45 5.17 -5.02 8.59
CA LYS A 45 6.07 -3.85 8.59
C LYS A 45 6.25 -3.29 7.16
N CYS A 46 5.14 -2.89 6.55
CA CYS A 46 5.12 -2.41 5.17
C CYS A 46 6.19 -1.32 4.96
N THR A 47 7.11 -1.53 4.03
CA THR A 47 8.17 -0.57 3.67
C THR A 47 7.69 0.52 2.72
N PHE A 48 6.40 0.54 2.38
CA PHE A 48 5.84 1.53 1.49
C PHE A 48 5.67 2.88 2.19
N ASP A 49 6.21 3.95 1.60
CA ASP A 49 6.12 5.30 2.17
C ASP A 49 4.75 5.94 1.91
N TYR A 50 3.78 5.61 2.76
CA TYR A 50 2.43 6.17 2.71
C TYR A 50 2.43 7.69 2.92
N LYS A 51 3.41 8.23 3.63
CA LYS A 51 3.50 9.65 3.97
C LYS A 51 3.87 10.48 2.75
N ALA A 52 4.91 10.08 2.01
CA ALA A 52 5.31 10.71 0.77
C ALA A 52 4.20 10.63 -0.29
N LYS A 53 3.53 9.47 -0.38
CA LYS A 53 2.37 9.32 -1.28
C LYS A 53 1.25 10.30 -0.91
N GLY A 54 0.86 10.34 0.36
CA GLY A 54 -0.18 11.25 0.86
C GLY A 54 0.17 12.73 0.65
N GLN A 55 1.44 13.12 0.85
CA GLN A 55 1.89 14.48 0.55
C GLN A 55 1.79 14.81 -0.94
N ARG A 56 2.13 13.87 -1.82
CA ARG A 56 2.05 14.08 -3.27
C ARG A 56 0.60 14.17 -3.74
N ASP A 57 -0.27 13.29 -3.25
CA ASP A 57 -1.70 13.32 -3.54
C ASP A 57 -2.32 14.64 -3.04
N LEU A 58 -1.98 15.07 -1.82
CA LEU A 58 -2.45 16.34 -1.26
C LEU A 58 -1.93 17.55 -2.03
N SER A 59 -0.63 17.57 -2.36
CA SER A 59 -0.03 18.65 -3.14
C SER A 59 -0.63 18.77 -4.54
N ASN A 60 -1.09 17.66 -5.13
CA ASN A 60 -1.73 17.67 -6.43
C ASN A 60 -3.21 18.11 -6.35
N SER A 61 -3.91 17.71 -5.29
CA SER A 61 -5.35 17.99 -5.14
C SER A 61 -5.67 19.35 -4.54
N LEU A 62 -4.75 19.97 -3.80
CA LEU A 62 -5.01 21.27 -3.17
C LEU A 62 -4.89 22.41 -4.18
N VAL A 63 -5.99 23.14 -4.37
CA VAL A 63 -5.97 24.48 -4.95
C VAL A 63 -5.26 25.39 -3.94
N LYS A 64 -4.17 26.05 -4.34
CA LYS A 64 -3.46 27.01 -3.49
C LYS A 64 -4.42 28.15 -3.13
N ALA A 65 -4.89 28.18 -1.88
CA ALA A 65 -5.66 29.28 -1.35
C ALA A 65 -4.74 30.49 -1.15
N ILE A 66 -4.67 31.35 -2.17
CA ILE A 66 -4.02 32.66 -2.08
C ILE A 66 -5.05 33.68 -1.61
N GLY A 67 -5.06 33.96 -0.31
CA GLY A 67 -5.80 35.10 0.24
C GLY A 67 -5.00 36.38 0.04
N GLN A 68 -5.50 37.30 -0.78
CA GLN A 68 -4.93 38.64 -0.86
C GLN A 68 -5.35 39.42 0.40
N LYS A 69 -4.37 39.96 1.14
CA LYS A 69 -4.63 40.84 2.29
C LYS A 69 -5.32 42.10 1.77
N VAL A 70 -6.61 42.27 2.06
CA VAL A 70 -7.34 43.51 1.78
C VAL A 70 -7.05 44.48 2.92
N GLU A 71 -6.49 45.64 2.59
CA GLU A 71 -6.30 46.72 3.54
C GLU A 71 -7.58 47.56 3.60
N VAL A 72 -8.03 47.82 4.83
CA VAL A 72 -9.27 48.54 5.13
C VAL A 72 -9.04 50.02 4.85
N ILE A 73 -9.94 50.64 4.07
CA ILE A 73 -9.97 52.08 3.76
C ILE A 73 -10.56 52.84 4.94
#